data_AF-A0A139CHE7-F1
#
_entry.id   AF-A0A139CHE7-F1
#
_cell.length_a   1.000
_cell.length_b   1.000
_cell.length_c   1.000
_cell.angle_alpha   90.00
_cell.angle_beta   90.00
_cell.angle_gamma   90.00
#
_symmetry.space_group_name_H-M   'P 1'
#
loop_
_entity.id
_entity.type
_entity.pdbx_description
1 polymer ?
#
loop_
_entity_poly.entity_id
_entity_poly.type
_entity_poly.pdbx_seq_one_letter_code
_entity_poly.pdbx_strand_id
1 'polypeptide(L)' 'MENKEISDKLKEILQLRYEPVAVKLVKKSEDIPADYNQPEKKTRHCQSIMKARTGECLVIPADKHACVVGGSSLGLL' A
#
# COMPACT_ATOMS: atom_id res chain seq x y z
N MET A 1 14.76 16.16 -5.92
CA MET A 1 15.82 15.11 -6.01
C MET A 1 15.20 13.83 -5.42
N GLU A 2 15.82 12.66 -5.37
CA GLU A 2 15.29 11.55 -4.56
C GLU A 2 14.01 10.80 -5.09
N ASN A 3 13.18 10.17 -4.24
CA ASN A 3 12.29 8.98 -4.32
C ASN A 3 13.03 7.65 -4.18
N LYS A 4 14.31 7.75 -4.49
CA LYS A 4 14.89 7.09 -5.62
C LYS A 4 16.29 7.67 -5.75
N GLU A 5 17.20 6.89 -6.30
CA GLU A 5 18.44 6.60 -5.55
C GLU A 5 18.17 5.97 -4.19
N ILE A 6 16.93 5.58 -3.92
CA ILE A 6 16.40 5.35 -2.58
C ILE A 6 15.38 4.27 -2.56
N SER A 7 14.50 4.26 -3.57
CA SER A 7 14.30 2.97 -4.15
C SER A 7 15.70 2.49 -4.46
N ASP A 8 16.30 3.03 -5.49
CA ASP A 8 17.51 2.45 -5.98
C ASP A 8 18.74 2.71 -5.06
N LYS A 9 19.33 1.71 -4.49
CA LYS A 9 19.59 0.62 -5.39
C LYS A 9 18.60 -0.49 -5.19
N LEU A 10 17.60 -0.36 -4.29
CA LEU A 10 16.41 -1.17 -3.93
C LEU A 10 16.06 -2.26 -4.85
N LYS A 11 16.36 -3.41 -4.36
CA LYS A 11 17.39 -3.92 -5.18
C LYS A 11 18.56 -4.00 -4.20
N GLU A 12 19.65 -3.34 -4.52
CA GLU A 12 20.78 -3.89 -5.19
C GLU A 12 22.05 -3.31 -4.61
N ILE A 13 22.89 -4.24 -4.19
CA ILE A 13 22.55 -4.86 -2.91
C ILE A 13 21.71 -6.13 -3.12
N LEU A 14 20.39 -6.01 -3.23
CA LEU A 14 19.44 -7.08 -3.28
C LEU A 14 18.33 -6.92 -4.31
N GLN A 15 18.30 -7.80 -5.25
CA GLN A 15 17.94 -9.15 -4.81
C GLN A 15 16.91 -9.17 -3.64
N LEU A 16 15.79 -8.44 -3.85
CA LEU A 16 15.03 -7.70 -2.83
C LEU A 16 14.67 -8.63 -1.71
N ARG A 17 14.97 -8.23 -0.49
CA ARG A 17 14.54 -8.99 0.68
C ARG A 17 13.06 -8.77 0.99
N TYR A 18 12.59 -7.53 0.80
CA TYR A 18 11.23 -6.98 0.73
C TYR A 18 11.35 -5.50 1.00
N GLU A 19 11.15 -4.70 -0.01
CA GLU A 19 11.24 -3.25 -0.01
C GLU A 19 10.83 -2.89 -1.46
N PRO A 20 10.68 -1.62 -1.83
CA PRO A 20 9.74 -0.71 -1.21
C PRO A 20 8.30 -0.99 -1.64
N VAL A 21 7.37 -0.43 -0.89
CA VAL A 21 5.93 -0.47 -1.19
C VAL A 21 5.44 0.91 -1.54
N ALA A 22 4.62 1.00 -2.59
CA ALA A 22 3.94 2.21 -3.00
C ALA A 22 2.54 2.29 -2.40
N VAL A 23 2.17 3.49 -1.92
CA VAL A 23 0.81 3.82 -1.48
C VAL A 23 0.30 4.93 -2.36
N LYS A 24 -0.85 4.70 -3.00
CA LYS A 24 -1.60 5.73 -3.74
C LYS A 24 -2.98 5.85 -3.12
N LEU A 25 -3.38 7.08 -2.83
CA LEU A 25 -4.78 7.39 -2.52
C LEU A 25 -5.52 7.58 -3.84
N VAL A 26 -6.52 6.74 -4.08
CA VAL A 26 -7.40 6.82 -5.25
C VAL A 26 -8.52 7.81 -4.93
N LYS A 27 -8.63 8.87 -5.72
CA LYS A 27 -9.68 9.87 -5.54
C LYS A 27 -11.02 9.31 -6.03
N LYS A 28 -12.14 9.86 -5.53
CA LYS A 28 -13.50 9.45 -5.95
C LYS A 28 -13.76 9.58 -7.45
N SER A 29 -13.03 10.47 -8.13
CA SER A 29 -13.10 10.68 -9.57
C SER A 29 -12.15 9.79 -10.39
N GLU A 30 -11.33 8.97 -9.74
CA GLU A 30 -10.41 8.03 -10.38
C GLU A 30 -10.96 6.61 -10.28
N ASP A 31 -10.74 5.80 -11.32
CA ASP A 31 -11.12 4.40 -11.31
C ASP A 31 -10.18 3.57 -10.41
N ILE A 32 -10.76 2.56 -9.76
CA ILE A 32 -10.02 1.59 -8.95
C ILE A 32 -9.31 0.61 -9.90
N PRO A 33 -8.01 0.29 -9.71
CA PRO A 33 -7.32 -0.71 -10.51
C PRO A 33 -8.03 -2.07 -10.45
N ALA A 34 -8.42 -2.62 -11.61
CA ALA A 34 -9.18 -3.86 -11.69
C ALA A 34 -8.37 -5.11 -11.26
N ASP A 35 -7.04 -5.06 -11.42
CA ASP A 35 -6.15 -6.21 -11.18
C ASP A 35 -5.71 -6.36 -9.71
N TYR A 36 -6.19 -5.50 -8.81
CA TYR A 36 -5.76 -5.47 -7.41
C TYR A 36 -6.81 -6.15 -6.52
N ASN A 37 -6.36 -7.10 -5.71
CA ASN A 37 -7.26 -7.81 -4.82
C ASN A 37 -7.75 -6.93 -3.68
N GLN A 38 -8.99 -7.12 -3.26
CA GLN A 38 -9.45 -6.57 -1.99
C GLN A 38 -9.24 -7.59 -0.87
N PRO A 39 -8.87 -7.15 0.34
CA PRO A 39 -8.76 -8.08 1.46
C PRO A 39 -10.14 -8.61 1.84
N GLU A 40 -10.23 -9.91 2.10
CA GLU A 40 -11.47 -10.56 2.57
C GLU A 40 -11.89 -10.07 3.97
N LYS A 41 -10.89 -9.81 4.82
CA LYS A 41 -11.07 -9.33 6.19
C LYS A 41 -10.56 -7.92 6.30
N LYS A 42 -11.15 -7.15 7.22
CA LYS A 42 -10.66 -5.81 7.55
C LYS A 42 -9.20 -5.91 7.95
N THR A 43 -8.36 -5.09 7.34
CA THR A 43 -6.92 -5.11 7.57
C THR A 43 -6.46 -3.78 8.16
N ARG A 44 -5.47 -3.84 9.04
CA ARG A 44 -4.82 -2.64 9.56
C ARG A 44 -3.86 -2.07 8.52
N HIS A 45 -3.61 -0.76 8.54
CA HIS A 45 -2.68 -0.10 7.63
C HIS A 45 -1.30 -0.78 7.61
N CYS A 46 -0.72 -1.05 8.78
CA CYS A 46 0.58 -1.73 8.88
C CYS A 46 0.57 -3.13 8.25
N GLN A 47 -0.49 -3.92 8.44
CA GLN A 47 -0.62 -5.25 7.81
C GLN A 47 -0.68 -5.14 6.28
N SER A 48 -1.28 -4.09 5.77
CA SER A 48 -1.37 -3.82 4.33
C SER A 48 0.01 -3.53 3.72
N ILE A 49 0.81 -2.70 4.40
CA ILE A 49 2.20 -2.43 4.01
C ILE A 49 3.05 -3.70 4.09
N MET A 50 2.85 -4.53 5.13
CA MET A 50 3.58 -5.79 5.33
C MET A 50 3.27 -6.84 4.27
N LYS A 51 2.05 -6.84 3.72
CA LYS A 51 1.64 -7.67 2.58
C LYS A 51 2.20 -7.12 1.27
N ALA A 52 2.09 -5.82 1.08
CA ALA A 52 2.56 -5.20 -0.15
C ALA A 52 4.07 -5.29 -0.33
N ARG A 53 4.85 -5.30 0.77
CA ARG A 53 6.31 -5.45 0.68
C ARG A 53 6.71 -6.83 0.23
N THR A 54 5.83 -7.82 0.39
CA THR A 54 6.01 -9.20 -0.12
C THR A 54 5.52 -9.40 -1.53
N GLY A 55 5.08 -8.32 -2.19
CA GLY A 55 4.60 -8.34 -3.57
C GLY A 55 3.08 -8.42 -3.71
N GLU A 56 2.31 -8.43 -2.60
CA GLU A 56 0.84 -8.40 -2.71
C GLU A 56 0.34 -7.02 -3.17
N CYS A 57 -0.48 -7.00 -4.22
CA CYS A 57 -1.13 -5.79 -4.70
C CYS A 57 -2.57 -5.74 -4.19
N LEU A 58 -2.89 -4.74 -3.36
CA LEU A 58 -4.17 -4.66 -2.65
C LEU A 58 -4.84 -3.30 -2.82
N VAL A 59 -6.15 -3.31 -2.99
CA VAL A 59 -7.02 -2.13 -2.81
C VAL A 59 -7.75 -2.28 -1.49
N ILE A 60 -7.69 -1.23 -0.66
CA ILE A 60 -8.32 -1.21 0.66
C ILE A 60 -9.33 -0.08 0.68
N PRO A 61 -10.61 -0.37 0.43
CA PRO A 61 -11.66 0.62 0.60
C PRO A 61 -11.84 0.96 2.09
N ALA A 62 -12.48 2.10 2.37
CA ALA A 62 -12.60 2.64 3.73
C ALA A 62 -13.28 1.68 4.73
N ASP A 63 -14.27 0.92 4.28
CA ASP A 63 -15.01 -0.06 5.08
C ASP A 63 -14.16 -1.29 5.48
N LYS A 64 -13.10 -1.57 4.72
CA LYS A 64 -12.13 -2.65 4.95
C LYS A 64 -10.85 -2.18 5.63
N HIS A 65 -10.73 -0.88 5.95
CA HIS A 65 -9.62 -0.33 6.70
C HIS A 65 -9.89 -0.38 8.21
N ALA A 66 -9.26 -1.31 8.93
CA ALA A 66 -9.51 -1.54 10.35
C ALA A 66 -8.83 -0.52 11.29
N CYS A 67 -7.82 0.21 10.81
CA CYS A 67 -7.03 1.10 11.65
C CYS A 67 -7.67 2.48 11.71
N VAL A 68 -8.29 2.85 12.83
CA VAL A 68 -8.91 4.18 12.99
C VAL A 68 -7.90 5.30 12.75
N VAL A 69 -6.73 5.20 13.37
CA VAL A 69 -5.67 6.21 13.22
C VAL A 69 -5.17 6.29 11.77
N GLY A 70 -4.89 5.14 11.13
CA GLY A 70 -4.43 5.09 9.74
C GLY A 70 -5.49 5.61 8.76
N GLY A 71 -6.77 5.32 9.02
CA GLY A 71 -7.89 5.81 8.23
C GLY A 71 -8.02 7.32 8.32
N SER A 72 -8.01 7.90 9.53
CA SER A 72 -8.10 9.36 9.71
C SER A 72 -6.91 10.10 9.09
N SER A 73 -5.69 9.60 9.26
CA SER A 73 -4.50 10.24 8.67
C SER A 73 -4.46 10.19 7.13
N LEU A 74 -5.11 9.20 6.53
CA LEU A 74 -5.22 9.06 5.06
C LEU A 74 -6.50 9.70 4.49
N GLY A 75 -7.33 10.31 5.34
CA GLY A 75 -8.59 10.94 4.92
C GLY A 75 -9.68 9.94 4.51
N LEU A 76 -9.65 8.72 5.06
CA LEU A 76 -10.64 7.67 4.80
C LEU A 76 -11.79 7.65 5.83
N LEU A 77 -11.64 8.36 6.94
CA LEU A 77 -12.58 8.45 8.07
C LEU A 77 -12.86 9.91 8.41
#